data_AF-A0A7C5WVU4-F1
#
_entry.id   AF-A0A7C5WVU4-F1
#
_cell.length_a   1.000
_cell.length_b   1.000
_cell.length_c   1.000
_cell.angle_alpha   90.00
_cell.angle_beta   90.00
_cell.angle_gamma   90.00
#
_symmetry.space_group_name_H-M   'P 1'
#
loop_
_entity.id
_entity.type
_entity.pdbx_description
1 polymer ?
#
loop_
_entity_poly.entity_id
_entity_poly.type
_entity_poly.pdbx_seq_one_letter_code
_entity_poly.pdbx_strand_id
1 'polypeptide(L)'
;ATGIDVLGEADMYRLLEDYQKETGATLLMITHDWEAAYHHATHVIVLNRRLIGFGPPERALSERCLREAFGHVGHAHGFSMALGGERRA
;
A
#
# COMPACT_ATOMS: atom_id res chain seq x y z
N ALA A 1 -9.87 -5.78 11.42
CA ALA A 1 -10.94 -5.09 10.69
C ALA A 1 -11.09 -3.68 11.27
N THR A 2 -10.49 -2.70 10.60
CA THR A 2 -10.61 -1.28 10.96
C THR A 2 -11.93 -0.76 10.39
N GLY A 3 -13.06 -1.12 11.04
CA GLY A 3 -14.39 -0.48 11.09
C GLY A 3 -15.04 0.27 9.91
N ILE A 4 -14.41 0.38 8.74
CA ILE A 4 -14.84 1.10 7.54
C ILE A 4 -14.86 0.07 6.41
N ASP A 5 -15.89 0.11 5.57
CA ASP A 5 -15.98 -0.76 4.41
C ASP A 5 -15.03 -0.30 3.28
N VAL A 6 -14.75 -1.18 2.31
CA VAL A 6 -13.77 -0.94 1.24
C VAL A 6 -14.09 0.34 0.44
N LEU A 7 -15.37 0.68 0.28
CA LEU A 7 -15.80 1.88 -0.42
C LEU A 7 -15.53 3.14 0.41
N GLY A 8 -15.86 3.11 1.70
CA GLY A 8 -15.59 4.20 2.63
C GLY A 8 -14.09 4.45 2.84
N GLU A 9 -13.26 3.41 2.78
CA GLU A 9 -11.80 3.57 2.86
C GLU A 9 -11.26 4.30 1.62
N ALA A 10 -11.72 3.94 0.43
CA ALA A 10 -11.35 4.65 -0.80
C ALA A 10 -11.78 6.13 -0.78
N ASP A 11 -12.98 6.42 -0.28
CA ASP A 11 -13.46 7.80 -0.15
C ASP A 11 -12.68 8.59 0.90
N MET A 12 -12.30 7.96 2.01
CA MET A 12 -11.42 8.57 3.01
C MET A 12 -10.07 8.96 2.42
N TYR A 13 -9.41 8.08 1.65
CA TYR A 13 -8.13 8.40 1.02
C TYR A 13 -8.25 9.56 0.03
N ARG A 14 -9.32 9.59 -0.79
CA ARG A 14 -9.57 10.72 -1.71
C ARG A 14 -9.67 12.04 -0.96
N LEU A 15 -10.44 12.08 0.13
CA LEU A 15 -10.59 13.30 0.94
C LEU A 15 -9.26 13.76 1.54
N LEU A 16 -8.44 12.82 2.02
CA LEU A 16 -7.11 13.14 2.56
C LEU A 16 -6.14 13.65 1.49
N GLU A 17 -6.16 13.05 0.31
CA GLU A 17 -5.34 13.48 -0.83
C GLU A 17 -5.74 14.88 -1.32
N ASP A 18 -7.04 15.15 -1.44
CA ASP A 18 -7.54 16.45 -1.87
C ASP A 18 -7.21 17.52 -0.84
N TYR A 19 -7.39 17.22 0.45
CA TYR A 19 -6.94 18.09 1.54
C TYR A 19 -5.43 18.39 1.47
N GLN A 20 -4.59 17.37 1.24
CA GLN A 20 -3.15 17.56 1.08
C GLN A 20 -2.82 18.45 -0.13
N LYS A 21 -3.49 18.24 -1.28
CA LYS A 21 -3.28 19.04 -2.50
C LYS A 21 -3.68 20.49 -2.28
N GLU A 22 -4.78 20.74 -1.59
CA GLU A 22 -5.32 22.08 -1.36
C GLU A 22 -4.50 22.87 -0.32
N THR A 23 -4.00 22.20 0.72
CA THR A 23 -3.36 22.86 1.87
C THR A 23 -1.84 22.78 1.89
N GLY A 24 -1.24 21.84 1.13
CA GLY A 24 0.18 21.50 1.24
C GLY A 24 0.53 20.76 2.54
N ALA A 25 -0.47 20.24 3.27
CA ALA A 25 -0.24 19.53 4.52
C ALA A 25 0.56 18.23 4.33
N THR A 26 1.47 17.96 5.28
CA THR A 26 2.14 16.66 5.36
C THR A 26 1.20 15.65 6.03
N LEU A 27 0.88 14.57 5.32
CA LEU A 27 0.06 13.48 5.85
C LEU A 27 0.97 12.35 6.33
N LEU A 28 0.87 11.98 7.61
CA LEU A 28 1.49 10.79 8.17
C LEU A 28 0.41 9.74 8.44
N MET A 29 0.41 8.69 7.63
CA MET A 29 -0.55 7.58 7.73
C MET A 29 0.08 6.38 8.42
N ILE A 30 -0.67 5.76 9.33
CA ILE A 30 -0.29 4.50 9.99
C ILE A 30 -1.31 3.43 9.55
N THR A 31 -0.85 2.42 8.83
CA THR A 31 -1.70 1.32 8.36
C THR A 31 -0.98 -0.02 8.48
N HIS A 32 -1.78 -1.09 8.54
CA HIS A 32 -1.31 -2.48 8.44
C HIS A 32 -1.52 -3.06 7.03
N ASP A 33 -2.23 -2.33 6.17
CA ASP A 33 -2.45 -2.66 4.77
C ASP A 33 -1.33 -2.05 3.92
N TRP A 34 -0.48 -2.91 3.36
CA TRP A 34 0.64 -2.48 2.53
C TRP A 34 0.20 -2.09 1.11
N GLU A 35 -0.95 -2.56 0.61
CA GLU A 35 -1.50 -2.19 -0.70
C GLU A 35 -1.99 -0.73 -0.65
N ALA A 36 -2.71 -0.37 0.41
CA ALA A 36 -3.09 1.03 0.66
C ALA A 36 -1.86 1.95 0.78
N ALA A 37 -0.82 1.52 1.52
CA ALA A 37 0.43 2.27 1.61
C ALA A 37 1.14 2.39 0.25
N TYR A 38 1.07 1.37 -0.60
CA TYR A 38 1.65 1.38 -1.93
C TYR A 38 0.96 2.39 -2.86
N HIS A 39 -0.37 2.50 -2.77
CA HIS A 39 -1.15 3.37 -3.65
C HIS A 39 -1.22 4.83 -3.21
N HIS A 40 -1.23 5.09 -1.90
CA HIS A 40 -1.54 6.43 -1.38
C HIS A 40 -0.36 7.17 -0.75
N ALA A 41 0.80 6.51 -0.56
CA ALA A 41 1.96 7.14 0.08
C ALA A 41 3.07 7.47 -0.92
N THR A 42 3.69 8.65 -0.76
CA THR A 42 4.91 9.00 -1.50
C THR A 42 6.15 8.35 -0.89
N HIS A 43 6.12 8.08 0.42
CA HIS A 43 7.18 7.42 1.17
C HIS A 43 6.58 6.48 2.21
N VAL A 44 7.22 5.34 2.41
CA VAL A 44 6.78 4.30 3.35
C VAL A 44 7.89 3.98 4.34
N ILE A 45 7.51 3.85 5.60
CA ILE A 45 8.33 3.31 6.69
C ILE A 45 7.77 1.93 7.02
N VAL A 46 8.58 0.89 6.84
CA VAL A 46 8.21 -0.47 7.25
C VAL A 46 8.75 -0.74 8.65
N LEU A 47 7.85 -1.05 9.58
CA LEU A 47 8.17 -1.26 10.99
C LEU A 47 7.74 -2.65 11.47
N ASN A 48 8.62 -3.34 12.18
CA ASN A 48 8.26 -4.45 13.07
C ASN A 48 9.22 -4.45 14.25
N ARG A 49 8.82 -3.78 15.35
CA ARG A 49 9.63 -3.51 16.56
C ARG A 49 10.93 -2.71 16.31
N ARG A 50 11.37 -2.61 15.07
CA ARG A 50 12.49 -1.85 14.53
C ARG A 50 12.14 -1.35 13.13
N LEU A 51 12.92 -0.39 12.64
CA LEU A 51 12.90 0.03 11.24
C LEU A 51 13.45 -1.10 10.35
N ILE A 52 12.65 -1.54 9.37
CA ILE A 52 13.03 -2.56 8.39
C ILE A 52 13.38 -1.93 7.04
N GLY A 53 12.62 -0.93 6.61
CA GLY A 53 12.78 -0.27 5.33
C GLY A 53 12.22 1.14 5.31
N PHE A 54 12.79 1.99 4.46
CA PHE A 54 12.34 3.37 4.24
C PHE A 54 12.63 3.81 2.80
N GLY A 55 11.71 4.60 2.24
CA GLY A 55 11.86 5.22 0.92
C GLY A 55 10.55 5.20 0.13
N PRO A 56 10.62 5.39 -1.21
CA PRO A 56 9.47 5.20 -2.09
C PRO A 56 8.88 3.80 -1.94
N PRO A 57 7.56 3.62 -2.18
CA PRO A 57 6.88 2.34 -2.01
C PRO A 57 7.59 1.16 -2.68
N GLU A 58 8.08 1.33 -3.91
CA GLU A 58 8.73 0.27 -4.70
C GLU A 58 10.02 -0.25 -4.06
N ARG A 59 10.66 0.59 -3.23
CA ARG A 59 11.88 0.24 -2.49
C ARG A 59 11.56 -0.27 -1.09
N ALA A 60 10.72 0.47 -0.37
CA ALA A 60 10.40 0.22 1.03
C ALA A 60 9.56 -1.06 1.19
N LEU A 61 8.64 -1.34 0.26
CA LEU A 61 7.78 -2.52 0.24
C LEU A 61 8.37 -3.66 -0.61
N SER A 62 9.70 -3.73 -0.70
CA SER A 62 10.38 -4.85 -1.36
C SER A 62 10.07 -6.18 -0.66
N GLU A 63 10.14 -7.29 -1.40
CA GLU A 63 9.90 -8.66 -0.88
C GLU A 63 10.70 -8.94 0.40
N ARG A 64 11.97 -8.48 0.44
CA ARG A 64 12.83 -8.58 1.61
C ARG A 64 12.20 -7.93 2.84
N CYS A 65 11.73 -6.68 2.69
CA CYS A 65 11.16 -5.90 3.77
C CYS A 65 9.81 -6.47 4.23
N LEU A 66 8.95 -6.86 3.29
CA LEU A 66 7.65 -7.48 3.60
C LEU A 66 7.82 -8.82 4.32
N ARG A 67 8.74 -9.67 3.87
CA ARG A 67 9.03 -10.96 4.51
C ARG A 67 9.56 -10.78 5.94
N GLU A 68 10.44 -9.82 6.16
CA GLU A 68 10.96 -9.50 7.49
C GLU A 68 9.87 -8.91 8.41
N ALA A 69 8.97 -8.08 7.87
CA ALA A 69 7.93 -7.43 8.64
C ALA A 69 6.80 -8.38 9.05
N PHE A 70 6.33 -9.23 8.12
CA PHE A 70 5.12 -10.04 8.31
C PHE A 70 5.37 -11.53 8.56
N GLY A 71 6.60 -12.04 8.39
CA GLY A 71 7.00 -13.42 8.73
C GLY A 71 6.42 -14.54 7.85
N HIS A 72 5.29 -14.30 7.18
CA HIS A 72 4.71 -15.11 6.11
C HIS A 72 4.05 -14.16 5.11
N VAL A 73 4.73 -13.82 4.03
CA VAL A 73 4.00 -13.40 2.84
C VAL A 73 3.39 -14.69 2.30
N GLY A 74 2.07 -14.84 2.42
CA GLY A 74 1.34 -16.01 1.95
C GLY A 74 1.79 -16.42 0.54
N HIS A 75 1.78 -17.72 0.29
CA HIS A 75 2.16 -18.40 -0.95
C HIS A 75 2.15 -17.52 -2.20
N ALA A 76 3.19 -17.66 -3.04
CA ALA A 76 3.38 -16.95 -4.30
C ALA A 76 2.07 -16.80 -5.09
N HIS A 77 1.38 -15.67 -4.92
CA HIS A 77 0.31 -15.28 -5.81
C HIS A 77 1.00 -14.77 -7.07
N GLY A 78 0.86 -15.58 -8.13
CA GLY A 78 1.29 -15.21 -9.47
C GLY A 78 0.76 -13.81 -9.79
N PHE A 79 1.70 -12.93 -10.10
CA PHE A 79 1.47 -11.64 -10.71
C PHE A 79 0.67 -11.85 -12.00
N SER A 80 -0.66 -11.79 -11.91
CA SER A 80 -1.55 -11.82 -13.08
C SER A 80 -1.88 -10.41 -13.46
N MET A 81 -1.00 -9.82 -14.27
CA MET A 81 -1.33 -8.67 -15.10
C MET A 81 -2.41 -9.15 -16.09
N ALA A 82 -3.69 -8.85 -15.79
CA ALA A 82 -4.79 -9.08 -16.72
C ALA A 82 -4.69 -8.05 -17.87
N LEU A 83 -3.82 -8.34 -18.83
CA LEU A 83 -3.92 -7.78 -20.17
C LEU A 83 -5.04 -8.55 -20.89
N GLY A 84 -6.19 -7.90 -21.03
CA GLY A 84 -7.25 -8.34 -21.91
C GLY A 84 -6.75 -8.46 -23.35
N GLY A 85 -7.22 -9.50 -24.04
CA GLY A 85 -6.88 -9.74 -25.44
C GLY A 85 -7.53 -11.02 -25.95
N GLU A 86 -8.71 -10.87 -26.54
CA GLU A 86 -9.47 -11.89 -27.24
C GLU A 86 -8.65 -12.67 -28.29
N ARG A 87 -8.92 -13.99 -28.44
CA ARG A 87 -9.23 -14.65 -29.74
C ARG A 87 -9.28 -16.19 -29.64
N ARG A 88 -10.39 -16.72 -30.20
CA ARG A 88 -10.57 -18.02 -30.91
C ARG A 88 -10.52 -19.29 -30.04
N ALA A 89 -11.37 -20.29 -30.25
CA ALA A 89 -12.09 -20.72 -31.45
C ALA A 89 -13.56 -21.07 -31.16
#